data_AF-A0A519D4Y5-F1
#
_entry.id   AF-A0A519D4Y5-F1
#
_cell.length_a   1.000
_cell.length_b   1.000
_cell.length_c   1.000
_cell.angle_alpha   90.00
_cell.angle_beta   90.00
_cell.angle_gamma   90.00
#
_symmetry.space_group_name_H-M   'P 1'
#
loop_
_entity.id
_entity.type
_entity.pdbx_description
1 polymer ?
#
loop_
_entity_poly.entity_id
_entity_poly.type
_entity_poly.pdbx_seq_one_letter_code
_entity_poly.pdbx_strand_id
1 'polypeptide(L)'
;MVKRLKIMENSMPAQDTSATLQKYLSRAEKYAEEDPEGALNNLRKFWEVIVESLADEFEIERHPMKSTNDMFTSVRSRIPIRLGHYLEHIQRMGNFGSHWQGGIEPPTEDSLYCLWAATEVFQWRNPGPTEMPISSELEFIRVICDAVPCEYCNQGIGIECISGKGEQTGTDREHTVRKKEYAKYRRAFQKHYATTLVDCMHEMVADMNIQQGQFLTGNEIREWYDDKYPAYTETAINCHAYMMTTNLKTRLSHNLHDDREYDLFFSEDRKFRLYQPGIDPEPITHGTQ
;
A
#
# COMPACT_ATOMS: atom_id res chain seq x y z
N MET A 1 0.21 -0.01 26.52
CA MET A 1 -1.13 -0.08 25.87
C MET A 1 -1.90 1.17 26.23
N VAL A 2 -2.64 1.79 25.30
CA VAL A 2 -3.38 3.08 25.47
C VAL A 2 -2.55 4.38 25.29
N LYS A 3 -1.81 4.54 24.18
CA LYS A 3 -1.38 5.87 23.71
C LYS A 3 -1.43 6.11 22.20
N ARG A 4 -1.69 5.09 21.36
CA ARG A 4 -1.68 5.22 19.89
C ARG A 4 -3.02 5.57 19.24
N LEU A 5 -4.14 5.52 19.96
CA LEU A 5 -5.48 5.76 19.40
C LEU A 5 -6.04 7.17 19.64
N LYS A 6 -5.34 8.04 20.37
CA LYS A 6 -5.86 9.37 20.77
C LYS A 6 -5.59 10.51 19.77
N ILE A 7 -4.86 10.27 18.69
CA ILE A 7 -4.47 11.35 17.76
C ILE A 7 -5.59 11.66 16.75
N MET A 8 -6.52 10.73 16.50
CA MET A 8 -7.59 10.95 15.51
C MET A 8 -8.85 11.65 16.04
N GLU A 9 -8.96 11.89 17.35
CA GLU A 9 -10.21 12.40 17.95
C GLU A 9 -10.27 13.92 18.16
N ASN A 10 -9.21 14.72 17.92
CA ASN A 10 -9.23 16.13 18.34
C ASN A 10 -8.54 17.17 17.41
N SER A 11 -8.35 16.89 16.13
CA SER A 11 -7.93 17.93 15.17
C SER A 11 -8.86 17.94 13.96
N MET A 12 -10.08 18.46 14.16
CA MET A 12 -10.80 18.99 13.01
C MET A 12 -9.93 20.09 12.39
N PRO A 13 -9.61 20.04 11.08
CA PRO A 13 -8.83 21.08 10.45
C PRO A 13 -9.54 22.43 10.59
N ALA A 14 -8.78 23.51 10.72
CA ALA A 14 -9.34 24.85 10.61
C ALA A 14 -10.11 24.95 9.29
N GLN A 15 -11.37 25.39 9.31
CA GLN A 15 -12.26 25.44 8.14
C GLN A 15 -11.61 26.12 6.91
N ASP A 16 -10.69 27.06 7.15
CA ASP A 16 -9.94 27.79 6.13
C ASP A 16 -8.89 26.92 5.38
N THR A 17 -8.24 25.99 6.08
CA THR A 17 -7.27 25.06 5.47
C THR A 17 -7.95 24.09 4.52
N SER A 18 -9.09 23.51 4.91
CA SER A 18 -9.84 22.58 4.08
C SER A 18 -10.38 23.24 2.81
N ALA A 19 -10.88 24.47 2.91
CA ALA A 19 -11.32 25.24 1.75
C ALA A 19 -10.14 25.55 0.80
N THR A 20 -8.97 25.86 1.35
CA THR A 20 -7.76 26.12 0.57
C THR A 20 -7.24 24.88 -0.16
N LEU A 21 -7.20 23.72 0.52
CA LEU A 21 -6.82 22.45 -0.09
C LEU A 21 -7.79 22.05 -1.21
N GLN A 22 -9.10 22.14 -0.98
CA GLN A 22 -10.13 21.85 -1.98
C GLN A 22 -9.99 22.76 -3.21
N LYS A 23 -9.69 24.05 -3.01
CA LYS A 23 -9.47 25.00 -4.09
C LYS A 23 -8.31 24.60 -5.00
N TYR A 24 -7.19 24.12 -4.44
CA TYR A 24 -6.06 23.66 -5.25
C TYR A 24 -6.36 22.34 -5.97
N LEU A 25 -7.05 21.42 -5.29
CA LEU A 25 -7.46 20.15 -5.87
C LEU A 25 -8.39 20.33 -7.07
N SER A 26 -9.46 21.13 -6.92
CA SER A 26 -10.41 21.42 -8.00
C SER A 26 -9.81 22.22 -9.16
N ARG A 27 -8.68 22.93 -8.93
CA ARG A 27 -7.93 23.55 -10.02
C ARG A 27 -7.07 22.52 -10.74
N ALA A 28 -6.38 21.65 -10.01
CA ALA A 28 -5.59 20.59 -10.59
C ALA A 28 -6.43 19.65 -11.46
N GLU A 29 -7.63 19.28 -11.00
CA GLU A 29 -8.59 18.47 -11.75
C GLU A 29 -8.97 19.10 -13.10
N LYS A 30 -9.22 20.41 -13.14
CA LYS A 30 -9.55 21.13 -14.39
C LYS A 30 -8.41 21.12 -15.40
N TYR A 31 -7.17 21.04 -14.94
CA TYR A 31 -5.99 21.10 -15.80
C TYR A 31 -5.43 19.70 -16.12
N ALA A 32 -5.81 18.64 -15.40
CA ALA A 32 -5.10 17.36 -15.43
C ALA A 32 -4.95 16.75 -16.84
N GLU A 33 -5.99 16.89 -17.69
CA GLU A 33 -6.01 16.33 -19.04
C GLU A 33 -5.43 17.29 -20.10
N GLU A 34 -5.68 18.59 -19.98
CA GLU A 34 -5.37 19.59 -21.02
C GLU A 34 -4.10 20.40 -20.75
N ASP A 35 -3.66 20.47 -19.49
CA ASP A 35 -2.50 21.22 -19.00
C ASP A 35 -1.85 20.49 -17.80
N PRO A 36 -1.13 19.37 -18.06
CA PRO A 36 -0.49 18.58 -17.01
C PRO A 36 0.46 19.40 -16.12
N GLU A 37 1.14 20.40 -16.69
CA GLU A 37 2.00 21.33 -15.94
C GLU A 37 1.20 22.17 -14.95
N GLY A 38 0.12 22.81 -15.43
CA GLY A 38 -0.80 23.58 -14.62
C GLY A 38 -1.42 22.75 -13.50
N ALA A 39 -1.73 21.48 -13.77
CA ALA A 39 -2.21 20.54 -12.77
C ALA A 39 -1.14 20.30 -11.68
N LEU A 40 0.07 19.91 -12.06
CA LEU A 40 1.17 19.65 -11.13
C LEU A 40 1.55 20.87 -10.30
N ASN A 41 1.50 22.08 -10.87
CA ASN A 41 1.76 23.32 -10.14
C ASN A 41 0.69 23.60 -9.06
N ASN A 42 -0.58 23.27 -9.32
CA ASN A 42 -1.62 23.36 -8.28
C ASN A 42 -1.44 22.28 -7.20
N LEU A 43 -1.01 21.07 -7.58
CA LEU A 43 -0.74 19.97 -6.66
C LEU A 43 0.48 20.23 -5.77
N ARG A 44 1.50 20.96 -6.27
CA ARG A 44 2.59 21.47 -5.43
C ARG A 44 2.07 22.40 -4.33
N LYS A 45 1.20 23.35 -4.67
CA LYS A 45 0.62 24.28 -3.68
C LYS A 45 -0.26 23.56 -2.67
N PHE A 46 -1.01 22.56 -3.12
CA PHE A 46 -1.73 21.64 -2.24
C PHE A 46 -0.78 20.97 -1.24
N TRP A 47 0.36 20.47 -1.72
CA TRP A 47 1.38 19.83 -0.89
C TRP A 47 2.00 20.79 0.14
N GLU A 48 2.31 22.02 -0.25
CA GLU A 48 2.88 23.03 0.66
C GLU A 48 1.91 23.30 1.83
N VAL A 49 0.64 23.55 1.51
CA VAL A 49 -0.40 23.83 2.52
C VAL A 49 -0.63 22.65 3.47
N ILE A 50 -0.63 21.41 2.95
CA ILE A 50 -0.89 20.25 3.80
C ILE A 50 0.29 19.89 4.70
N VAL A 51 1.52 20.06 4.21
CA VAL A 51 2.73 19.85 5.03
C VAL A 51 2.80 20.91 6.13
N GLU A 52 2.51 22.17 5.83
CA GLU A 52 2.47 23.23 6.85
C GLU A 52 1.39 22.95 7.90
N SER A 53 0.19 22.59 7.47
CA SER A 53 -0.91 22.28 8.39
C SER A 53 -0.59 21.07 9.28
N LEU A 54 0.04 20.02 8.74
CA LEU A 54 0.50 18.86 9.51
C LEU A 54 1.65 19.21 10.45
N ALA A 55 2.56 20.08 10.04
CA ALA A 55 3.66 20.53 10.88
C ALA A 55 3.14 21.28 12.11
N ASP A 56 2.14 22.14 11.93
CA ASP A 56 1.50 22.85 13.04
C ASP A 56 0.75 21.88 13.97
N GLU A 57 -0.01 20.94 13.40
CA GLU A 57 -0.76 19.92 14.15
C GLU A 57 0.15 19.00 14.99
N PHE A 58 1.33 18.69 14.45
CA PHE A 58 2.34 17.90 15.14
C PHE A 58 3.29 18.74 16.00
N GLU A 59 3.07 20.04 16.13
CA GLU A 59 3.92 20.95 16.91
C GLU A 59 5.41 20.85 16.48
N ILE A 60 5.66 20.77 15.17
CA ILE A 60 7.01 20.69 14.62
C ILE A 60 7.63 22.09 14.63
N GLU A 61 8.74 22.25 15.35
CA GLU A 61 9.45 23.53 15.46
C GLU A 61 9.87 24.07 14.09
N ARG A 62 9.35 25.26 13.75
CA ARG A 62 9.74 26.01 12.56
C ARG A 62 11.09 26.68 12.82
N HIS A 63 12.14 26.15 12.20
CA HIS A 63 13.44 26.81 12.23
C HIS A 63 13.53 27.78 11.04
N PRO A 64 13.96 29.04 11.22
CA PRO A 64 13.99 30.05 10.14
C PRO A 64 14.91 29.72 8.95
N MET A 65 15.74 28.67 9.06
CA MET A 65 16.59 28.14 7.98
C MET A 65 16.07 26.84 7.35
N LYS A 66 14.98 26.26 7.86
CA LYS A 66 14.43 25.01 7.35
C LYS A 66 13.38 25.28 6.27
N SER A 67 13.56 24.64 5.12
CA SER A 67 12.63 24.66 3.99
C SER A 67 11.39 23.81 4.27
N THR A 68 10.33 23.98 3.47
CA THR A 68 9.15 23.09 3.49
C THR A 68 9.52 21.62 3.28
N ASN A 69 10.61 21.35 2.57
CA ASN A 69 11.16 20.00 2.40
C ASN A 69 11.71 19.43 3.72
N ASP A 70 12.40 20.25 4.52
CA ASP A 70 12.92 19.83 5.82
C ASP A 70 11.79 19.59 6.84
N MET A 71 10.71 20.38 6.73
CA MET A 71 9.49 20.15 7.50
C MET A 71 8.83 18.82 7.10
N PHE A 72 8.79 18.52 5.80
CA PHE A 72 8.19 17.27 5.32
C PHE A 72 8.87 16.02 5.89
N THR A 73 10.20 15.98 6.03
CA THR A 73 10.88 14.85 6.67
C THR A 73 10.37 14.58 8.09
N SER A 74 10.10 15.65 8.84
CA SER A 74 9.61 15.56 10.22
C SER A 74 8.11 15.18 10.28
N VAL A 75 7.33 15.62 9.30
CA VAL A 75 5.92 15.22 9.11
C VAL A 75 5.83 13.74 8.68
N ARG A 76 6.69 13.30 7.76
CA ARG A 76 6.70 11.96 7.15
C ARG A 76 6.84 10.83 8.16
N SER A 77 7.51 11.06 9.28
CA SER A 77 7.65 10.08 10.36
C SER A 77 6.44 10.00 11.29
N ARG A 78 5.49 10.93 11.18
CA ARG A 78 4.32 11.06 12.07
C ARG A 78 2.99 10.72 11.39
N ILE A 79 2.98 10.63 10.07
CA ILE A 79 1.83 10.22 9.26
C ILE A 79 1.93 8.75 8.82
N PRO A 80 0.81 8.12 8.47
CA PRO A 80 0.80 6.83 7.80
C PRO A 80 1.77 6.77 6.62
N ILE A 81 2.50 5.65 6.50
CA ILE A 81 3.53 5.44 5.48
C ILE A 81 3.00 5.70 4.06
N ARG A 82 1.78 5.24 3.77
CA ARG A 82 1.06 5.46 2.50
C ARG A 82 0.92 6.95 2.14
N LEU A 83 0.40 7.76 3.07
CA LEU A 83 0.23 9.20 2.84
C LEU A 83 1.58 9.91 2.68
N GLY A 84 2.60 9.40 3.38
CA GLY A 84 3.98 9.80 3.19
C GLY A 84 4.47 9.60 1.76
N HIS A 85 4.17 8.47 1.13
CA HIS A 85 4.54 8.21 -0.26
C HIS A 85 3.77 9.08 -1.25
N TYR A 86 2.48 9.33 -1.02
CA TYR A 86 1.71 10.26 -1.85
C TYR A 86 2.25 11.68 -1.77
N LEU A 87 2.51 12.18 -0.58
CA LEU A 87 3.08 13.52 -0.41
C LEU A 87 4.47 13.64 -1.04
N GLU A 88 5.32 12.61 -0.92
CA GLU A 88 6.62 12.58 -1.60
C GLU A 88 6.47 12.58 -3.13
N HIS A 89 5.51 11.83 -3.66
CA HIS A 89 5.23 11.80 -5.09
C HIS A 89 4.72 13.15 -5.60
N ILE A 90 3.73 13.75 -4.92
CA ILE A 90 3.19 15.07 -5.25
C ILE A 90 4.28 16.14 -5.18
N GLN A 91 5.17 16.08 -4.19
CA GLN A 91 6.31 17.00 -4.07
C GLN A 91 7.24 16.90 -5.29
N ARG A 92 7.62 15.67 -5.68
CA ARG A 92 8.54 15.43 -6.80
C ARG A 92 7.95 15.89 -8.12
N MET A 93 6.71 15.50 -8.40
CA MET A 93 6.03 15.87 -9.65
C MET A 93 5.62 17.34 -9.69
N GLY A 94 5.20 17.90 -8.55
CA GLY A 94 4.95 19.34 -8.42
C GLY A 94 6.22 20.16 -8.66
N ASN A 95 7.37 19.73 -8.14
CA ASN A 95 8.66 20.36 -8.45
C ASN A 95 9.04 20.21 -9.92
N PHE A 96 8.78 19.05 -10.53
CA PHE A 96 9.00 18.82 -11.95
C PHE A 96 8.17 19.79 -12.82
N GLY A 97 6.86 19.89 -12.56
CA GLY A 97 5.97 20.80 -13.27
C GLY A 97 6.34 22.28 -13.08
N SER A 98 6.68 22.70 -11.86
CA SER A 98 6.98 24.13 -11.59
C SER A 98 8.36 24.61 -12.05
N HIS A 99 9.32 23.72 -12.31
CA HIS A 99 10.72 24.10 -12.58
C HIS A 99 11.19 23.84 -14.01
N TRP A 100 10.28 23.58 -14.95
CA TRP A 100 10.54 23.49 -16.40
C TRP A 100 11.90 22.86 -16.73
N GLN A 101 12.07 21.59 -16.39
CA GLN A 101 13.34 20.87 -16.60
C GLN A 101 13.51 20.47 -18.07
N GLY A 102 13.65 21.46 -18.96
CA GLY A 102 14.15 21.26 -20.32
C GLY A 102 13.09 21.16 -21.44
N GLY A 103 11.89 21.70 -21.26
CA GLY A 103 10.87 21.75 -22.32
C GLY A 103 10.15 20.43 -22.59
N ILE A 104 10.25 19.47 -21.66
CA ILE A 104 9.52 18.21 -21.70
C ILE A 104 8.25 18.39 -20.88
N GLU A 105 7.11 18.24 -21.54
CA GLU A 105 5.80 18.28 -20.91
C GLU A 105 5.59 17.01 -20.07
N PRO A 106 5.07 17.12 -18.83
CA PRO A 106 4.73 15.96 -18.04
C PRO A 106 3.64 15.13 -18.73
N PRO A 107 3.74 13.79 -18.74
CA PRO A 107 2.67 12.93 -19.21
C PRO A 107 1.36 13.19 -18.46
N THR A 108 0.23 13.14 -19.17
CA THR A 108 -1.12 13.25 -18.59
C THR A 108 -1.37 12.18 -17.53
N GLU A 109 -0.77 10.99 -17.69
CA GLU A 109 -0.89 9.91 -16.72
C GLU A 109 -0.26 10.29 -15.36
N ASP A 110 0.84 11.04 -15.37
CA ASP A 110 1.54 11.47 -14.16
C ASP A 110 0.78 12.59 -13.43
N SER A 111 0.16 13.52 -14.17
CA SER A 111 -0.70 14.55 -13.57
C SER A 111 -1.96 13.94 -12.95
N LEU A 112 -2.58 12.96 -13.62
CA LEU A 112 -3.74 12.22 -13.12
C LEU A 112 -3.39 11.41 -11.86
N TYR A 113 -2.26 10.71 -11.85
CA TYR A 113 -1.84 9.97 -10.67
C TYR A 113 -1.54 10.90 -9.48
N CYS A 114 -0.91 12.05 -9.70
CA CYS A 114 -0.73 13.07 -8.66
C CYS A 114 -2.07 13.61 -8.14
N LEU A 115 -3.06 13.80 -9.02
CA LEU A 115 -4.40 14.26 -8.65
C LEU A 115 -5.10 13.24 -7.75
N TRP A 116 -5.02 11.95 -8.07
CA TRP A 116 -5.59 10.88 -7.24
C TRP A 116 -4.90 10.80 -5.88
N ALA A 117 -3.57 10.87 -5.86
CA ALA A 117 -2.79 10.91 -4.64
C ALA A 117 -3.20 12.10 -3.73
N ALA A 118 -3.36 13.30 -4.31
CA ALA A 118 -3.77 14.48 -3.56
C ALA A 118 -5.22 14.40 -3.05
N THR A 119 -6.12 13.83 -3.87
CA THR A 119 -7.52 13.58 -3.49
C THR A 119 -7.61 12.69 -2.26
N GLU A 120 -6.80 11.64 -2.22
CA GLU A 120 -6.80 10.72 -1.10
C GLU A 120 -6.27 11.36 0.19
N VAL A 121 -5.17 12.13 0.09
CA VAL A 121 -4.65 12.87 1.25
C VAL A 121 -5.67 13.91 1.73
N PHE A 122 -6.42 14.54 0.82
CA PHE A 122 -7.49 15.49 1.16
C PHE A 122 -8.64 14.82 1.93
N GLN A 123 -9.10 13.66 1.45
CA GLN A 123 -10.16 12.89 2.10
C GLN A 123 -9.75 12.38 3.48
N TRP A 124 -8.51 11.90 3.64
CA TRP A 124 -7.97 11.51 4.94
C TRP A 124 -8.03 12.66 5.96
N ARG A 125 -7.79 13.90 5.52
CA ARG A 125 -7.83 15.09 6.38
C ARG A 125 -9.24 15.62 6.62
N ASN A 126 -10.18 15.34 5.73
CA ASN A 126 -11.55 15.89 5.75
C ASN A 126 -12.59 14.78 5.61
N PRO A 127 -12.73 13.92 6.63
CA PRO A 127 -13.82 12.95 6.64
C PRO A 127 -15.15 13.73 6.72
N GLY A 128 -15.94 13.73 5.65
CA GLY A 128 -17.21 14.44 5.58
C GLY A 128 -18.28 13.88 6.55
N PRO A 129 -19.34 14.65 6.89
CA PRO A 129 -20.38 14.23 7.82
C PRO A 129 -21.48 13.33 7.21
N THR A 130 -21.38 12.95 5.93
CA THR A 130 -22.45 12.22 5.24
C THR A 130 -21.91 10.88 4.73
N GLU A 131 -22.56 9.81 5.18
CA GLU A 131 -22.47 8.46 4.66
C GLU A 131 -22.55 8.46 3.12
N MET A 132 -21.39 8.32 2.47
CA MET A 132 -21.13 7.26 1.51
C MET A 132 -19.61 7.15 1.33
N PRO A 133 -19.10 5.92 1.26
CA PRO A 133 -18.14 5.45 2.24
C PRO A 133 -16.70 5.65 1.76
N ILE A 134 -15.79 5.19 2.58
CA ILE A 134 -14.52 4.59 2.16
C ILE A 134 -14.81 3.38 1.23
N SER A 135 -15.57 3.57 0.14
CA SER A 135 -16.01 2.53 -0.81
C SER A 135 -16.24 3.07 -2.25
N SER A 136 -15.33 3.88 -2.76
CA SER A 136 -14.69 3.40 -3.98
C SER A 136 -13.35 2.86 -3.50
N GLU A 137 -13.18 1.55 -3.52
CA GLU A 137 -11.85 0.95 -3.44
C GLU A 137 -10.88 1.84 -4.25
N LEU A 138 -9.66 2.09 -3.76
CA LEU A 138 -8.55 2.23 -4.70
C LEU A 138 -8.79 1.13 -5.70
N GLU A 139 -9.00 1.42 -6.99
CA GLU A 139 -9.14 0.33 -7.94
C GLU A 139 -7.74 -0.27 -8.08
N PHE A 140 -7.46 -1.16 -7.13
CA PHE A 140 -6.53 -2.22 -7.25
C PHE A 140 -6.93 -2.89 -8.56
N ILE A 141 -6.17 -2.63 -9.62
CA ILE A 141 -6.47 -3.19 -10.94
C ILE A 141 -6.36 -4.71 -10.79
N ARG A 142 -7.46 -5.39 -10.43
CA ARG A 142 -7.56 -6.85 -10.24
C ARG A 142 -7.45 -7.57 -11.57
N VAL A 143 -7.93 -6.90 -12.60
CA VAL A 143 -8.05 -7.41 -13.94
C VAL A 143 -6.72 -7.22 -14.64
N ILE A 144 -6.06 -8.35 -14.88
CA ILE A 144 -4.76 -8.43 -15.55
C ILE A 144 -4.66 -7.64 -16.86
N CYS A 145 -5.74 -7.59 -17.66
CA CYS A 145 -5.68 -6.91 -18.94
C CYS A 145 -5.61 -5.40 -18.83
N ASP A 146 -6.05 -4.85 -17.71
CA ASP A 146 -6.14 -3.41 -17.49
C ASP A 146 -4.84 -2.84 -16.91
N ALA A 147 -3.90 -3.71 -16.53
CA ALA A 147 -2.63 -3.32 -15.92
C ALA A 147 -1.41 -3.54 -16.84
N VAL A 148 -1.44 -4.56 -17.70
CA VAL A 148 -0.29 -4.92 -18.55
C VAL A 148 -0.74 -5.35 -19.95
N PRO A 149 -0.01 -4.98 -21.02
CA PRO A 149 -0.27 -5.49 -22.35
C PRO A 149 0.11 -6.98 -22.46
N CYS A 150 -0.43 -7.68 -23.45
CA CYS A 150 -0.06 -9.06 -23.74
C CYS A 150 0.81 -9.14 -24.99
N GLU A 151 2.11 -9.35 -24.82
CA GLU A 151 3.07 -9.46 -25.94
C GLU A 151 2.80 -10.67 -26.84
N TYR A 152 2.15 -11.71 -26.32
CA TYR A 152 1.86 -12.92 -27.09
C TYR A 152 0.79 -12.70 -28.18
N CYS A 153 -0.34 -12.09 -27.82
CA CYS A 153 -1.42 -11.77 -28.76
C CYS A 153 -1.38 -10.31 -29.24
N ASN A 154 -0.33 -9.56 -28.89
CA ASN A 154 -0.14 -8.15 -29.18
C ASN A 154 -1.33 -7.26 -28.76
N GLN A 155 -2.05 -7.65 -27.71
CA GLN A 155 -3.20 -6.92 -27.18
C GLN A 155 -2.74 -5.86 -26.20
N GLY A 156 -3.30 -4.66 -26.35
CA GLY A 156 -3.01 -3.51 -25.50
C GLY A 156 -3.55 -3.64 -24.07
N ILE A 157 -3.21 -2.65 -23.25
CA ILE A 157 -3.84 -2.45 -21.93
C ILE A 157 -5.34 -2.21 -22.13
N GLY A 158 -6.18 -2.77 -21.26
CA GLY A 158 -7.64 -2.69 -21.33
C GLY A 158 -8.28 -3.69 -22.29
N ILE A 159 -7.48 -4.50 -23.00
CA ILE A 159 -7.99 -5.45 -24.00
C ILE A 159 -7.72 -6.88 -23.56
N GLU A 160 -8.78 -7.69 -23.43
CA GLU A 160 -8.69 -9.10 -23.05
C GLU A 160 -7.91 -9.95 -24.06
N CYS A 161 -7.36 -11.07 -23.58
CA CYS A 161 -6.65 -12.00 -24.45
C CYS A 161 -7.61 -12.82 -25.31
N ILE A 162 -7.21 -13.04 -26.56
CA ILE A 162 -7.92 -13.88 -27.53
C ILE A 162 -7.06 -15.11 -27.82
N SER A 163 -7.66 -16.30 -27.73
CA SER A 163 -7.01 -17.57 -28.07
C SER A 163 -6.72 -17.67 -29.57
N GLY A 164 -5.90 -18.64 -29.97
CA GLY A 164 -5.67 -18.94 -31.39
C GLY A 164 -6.93 -19.30 -32.21
N LYS A 165 -8.07 -19.53 -31.55
CA LYS A 165 -9.38 -19.78 -32.18
C LYS A 165 -10.28 -18.54 -32.26
N GLY A 166 -9.85 -17.39 -31.74
CA GLY A 166 -10.66 -16.17 -31.74
C GLY A 166 -11.57 -16.00 -30.51
N GLU A 167 -11.50 -16.89 -29.51
CA GLU A 167 -12.32 -16.83 -28.30
C GLU A 167 -11.59 -16.13 -27.15
N GLN A 168 -12.30 -15.35 -26.32
CA GLN A 168 -11.77 -14.75 -25.09
C GLN A 168 -11.24 -15.82 -24.14
N THR A 169 -10.02 -15.64 -23.61
CA THR A 169 -9.41 -16.61 -22.70
C THR A 169 -8.55 -15.94 -21.62
N GLY A 170 -8.76 -16.33 -20.36
CA GLY A 170 -7.92 -15.92 -19.22
C GLY A 170 -6.94 -17.01 -18.76
N THR A 171 -6.95 -18.19 -19.37
CA THR A 171 -6.34 -19.41 -18.81
C THR A 171 -5.41 -20.15 -19.76
N ASP A 172 -5.24 -19.69 -21.00
CA ASP A 172 -4.29 -20.32 -21.92
C ASP A 172 -2.84 -20.19 -21.42
N ARG A 173 -2.06 -21.25 -21.61
CA ARG A 173 -0.64 -21.36 -21.21
C ARG A 173 0.19 -20.25 -21.86
N GLU A 174 -0.18 -19.83 -23.05
CA GLU A 174 0.50 -18.81 -23.86
C GLU A 174 0.35 -17.40 -23.26
N HIS A 175 -0.77 -17.11 -22.59
CA HIS A 175 -1.03 -15.83 -21.89
C HIS A 175 -0.44 -15.76 -20.47
N THR A 176 0.30 -16.80 -20.04
CA THR A 176 1.03 -16.80 -18.76
C THR A 176 2.07 -15.69 -18.71
N VAL A 177 2.58 -15.21 -19.86
CA VAL A 177 3.50 -14.06 -19.93
C VAL A 177 2.85 -12.81 -19.35
N ARG A 178 1.61 -12.51 -19.76
CA ARG A 178 0.83 -11.40 -19.20
C ARG A 178 0.65 -11.57 -17.68
N LYS A 179 0.41 -12.80 -17.21
CA LYS A 179 0.26 -13.09 -15.76
C LYS A 179 1.54 -12.81 -14.98
N LYS A 180 2.69 -13.17 -15.54
CA LYS A 180 4.00 -12.91 -14.94
C LYS A 180 4.33 -11.42 -14.91
N GLU A 181 4.07 -10.69 -16.00
CA GLU A 181 4.27 -9.24 -16.03
C GLU A 181 3.29 -8.52 -15.10
N TYR A 182 2.04 -8.96 -14.99
CA TYR A 182 1.10 -8.44 -14.01
C TYR A 182 1.53 -8.71 -12.57
N ALA A 183 2.03 -9.91 -12.27
CA ALA A 183 2.61 -10.20 -10.95
C ALA A 183 3.83 -9.32 -10.66
N LYS A 184 4.66 -9.03 -11.66
CA LYS A 184 5.82 -8.14 -11.55
C LYS A 184 5.40 -6.67 -11.37
N TYR A 185 4.37 -6.21 -12.09
CA TYR A 185 3.70 -4.93 -11.88
C TYR A 185 3.17 -4.81 -10.45
N ARG A 186 2.44 -5.83 -9.97
CA ARG A 186 1.97 -5.93 -8.57
C ARG A 186 3.13 -5.88 -7.58
N ARG A 187 4.27 -6.54 -7.86
CA ARG A 187 5.46 -6.53 -6.98
C ARG A 187 6.12 -5.16 -6.94
N ALA A 188 6.17 -4.46 -8.07
CA ALA A 188 6.66 -3.09 -8.13
C ALA A 188 5.76 -2.17 -7.28
N PHE A 189 4.45 -2.34 -7.36
CA PHE A 189 3.48 -1.59 -6.55
C PHE A 189 3.59 -1.92 -5.05
N GLN A 190 3.72 -3.20 -4.68
CA GLN A 190 3.86 -3.65 -3.29
C GLN A 190 5.22 -3.34 -2.67
N LYS A 191 6.30 -3.26 -3.46
CA LYS A 191 7.63 -2.83 -2.98
C LYS A 191 7.59 -1.45 -2.30
N HIS A 192 6.60 -0.61 -2.61
CA HIS A 192 6.41 0.69 -1.98
C HIS A 192 5.70 0.65 -0.62
N TYR A 193 5.19 -0.50 -0.17
CA TYR A 193 4.48 -0.62 1.10
C TYR A 193 5.37 -0.99 2.30
N ALA A 194 6.64 -1.37 2.07
CA ALA A 194 7.61 -1.79 3.10
C ALA A 194 7.14 -2.93 4.05
N THR A 195 5.93 -3.45 3.88
CA THR A 195 5.35 -4.53 4.69
C THR A 195 6.08 -5.83 4.40
N THR A 196 6.70 -6.43 5.42
CA THR A 196 7.35 -7.73 5.28
C THR A 196 6.32 -8.86 5.23
N LEU A 197 6.70 -10.06 4.77
CA LEU A 197 5.83 -11.24 4.85
C LEU A 197 5.45 -11.57 6.31
N VAL A 198 6.31 -11.22 7.28
CA VAL A 198 6.02 -11.37 8.71
C VAL A 198 4.90 -10.42 9.12
N ASP A 199 5.02 -9.14 8.76
CA ASP A 199 3.99 -8.13 9.04
C ASP A 199 2.64 -8.50 8.39
N CYS A 200 2.67 -8.95 7.13
CA CYS A 200 1.48 -9.40 6.42
C CYS A 200 0.80 -10.61 7.12
N MET A 201 1.56 -11.53 7.71
CA MET A 201 0.98 -12.66 8.46
C MET A 201 0.28 -12.19 9.74
N HIS A 202 0.85 -11.23 10.47
CA HIS A 202 0.20 -10.63 11.63
C HIS A 202 -1.05 -9.84 11.25
N GLU A 203 -0.99 -9.08 10.16
CA GLU A 203 -2.15 -8.38 9.60
C GLU A 203 -3.26 -9.36 9.20
N MET A 204 -2.92 -10.46 8.53
CA MET A 204 -3.88 -11.51 8.16
C MET A 204 -4.62 -12.05 9.37
N VAL A 205 -3.90 -12.38 10.45
CA VAL A 205 -4.51 -12.89 11.68
C VAL A 205 -5.52 -11.90 12.26
N ALA A 206 -5.18 -10.61 12.24
CA ALA A 206 -6.05 -9.54 12.72
C ALA A 206 -7.27 -9.32 11.80
N ASP A 207 -7.06 -9.28 10.48
CA ASP A 207 -8.09 -9.04 9.46
C ASP A 207 -9.10 -10.20 9.39
N MET A 208 -8.60 -11.44 9.42
CA MET A 208 -9.44 -12.64 9.46
C MET A 208 -10.07 -12.89 10.83
N ASN A 209 -9.72 -12.08 11.84
CA ASN A 209 -10.20 -12.18 13.22
C ASN A 209 -10.11 -13.61 13.78
N ILE A 210 -8.97 -14.27 13.55
CA ILE A 210 -8.75 -15.67 13.93
C ILE A 210 -8.79 -15.79 15.45
N GLN A 211 -9.71 -16.58 15.96
CA GLN A 211 -9.86 -16.79 17.41
C GLN A 211 -8.90 -17.86 17.93
N GLN A 212 -8.61 -17.85 19.23
CA GLN A 212 -7.84 -18.92 19.87
C GLN A 212 -8.54 -20.27 19.68
N GLY A 213 -7.79 -21.28 19.24
CA GLY A 213 -8.31 -22.61 18.95
C GLY A 213 -8.98 -22.77 17.58
N GLN A 214 -9.16 -21.68 16.81
CA GLN A 214 -9.63 -21.75 15.44
C GLN A 214 -8.51 -22.19 14.51
N PHE A 215 -8.84 -23.06 13.57
CA PHE A 215 -7.91 -23.56 12.56
C PHE A 215 -8.03 -22.79 11.25
N LEU A 216 -6.88 -22.63 10.60
CA LEU A 216 -6.65 -22.04 9.30
C LEU A 216 -5.88 -23.05 8.44
N THR A 217 -6.24 -23.15 7.18
CA THR A 217 -5.55 -23.98 6.18
C THR A 217 -4.55 -23.16 5.39
N GLY A 218 -3.58 -23.83 4.76
CA GLY A 218 -2.68 -23.17 3.83
C GLY A 218 -3.38 -22.59 2.60
N ASN A 219 -4.58 -23.05 2.24
CA ASN A 219 -5.38 -22.43 1.18
C ASN A 219 -5.93 -21.07 1.62
N GLU A 220 -6.54 -21.01 2.81
CA GLU A 220 -7.11 -19.77 3.34
C GLU A 220 -6.05 -18.68 3.51
N ILE A 221 -4.84 -19.06 3.97
CA ILE A 221 -3.69 -18.13 3.99
C ILE A 221 -3.45 -17.59 2.59
N ARG A 222 -3.30 -18.46 1.59
CA ARG A 222 -2.97 -18.04 0.21
C ARG A 222 -4.07 -17.20 -0.41
N GLU A 223 -5.34 -17.54 -0.18
CA GLU A 223 -6.49 -16.78 -0.69
C GLU A 223 -6.51 -15.36 -0.10
N TRP A 224 -6.20 -15.20 1.19
CA TRP A 224 -6.07 -13.87 1.80
C TRP A 224 -4.91 -13.08 1.17
N TYR A 225 -3.77 -13.73 0.93
CA TYR A 225 -2.65 -13.11 0.24
C TYR A 225 -2.98 -12.77 -1.22
N ASP A 226 -3.71 -13.61 -1.94
CA ASP A 226 -4.10 -13.33 -3.34
C ASP A 226 -5.00 -12.09 -3.45
N ASP A 227 -5.80 -11.82 -2.41
CA ASP A 227 -6.64 -10.62 -2.31
C ASP A 227 -5.84 -9.40 -1.85
N LYS A 228 -5.10 -9.50 -0.72
CA LYS A 228 -4.46 -8.36 -0.05
C LYS A 228 -3.01 -8.11 -0.48
N TYR A 229 -2.22 -9.18 -0.58
CA TYR A 229 -0.77 -9.13 -0.87
C TYR A 229 -0.31 -10.06 -2.02
N PRO A 230 -0.93 -9.93 -3.19
CA PRO A 230 -0.79 -10.90 -4.28
C PRO A 230 0.55 -10.99 -4.97
N ALA A 231 1.45 -10.06 -4.72
CA ALA A 231 2.74 -10.07 -5.39
C ALA A 231 3.70 -11.06 -4.74
N TYR A 232 3.40 -11.50 -3.52
CA TYR A 232 4.08 -12.62 -2.89
C TYR A 232 3.76 -13.92 -3.61
N THR A 233 4.79 -14.74 -3.78
CA THR A 233 4.61 -16.06 -4.38
C THR A 233 4.04 -17.02 -3.35
N GLU A 234 3.22 -17.96 -3.80
CA GLU A 234 2.76 -19.08 -2.98
C GLU A 234 3.91 -19.75 -2.21
N THR A 235 5.06 -19.97 -2.86
CA THR A 235 6.23 -20.57 -2.21
C THR A 235 6.75 -19.72 -1.05
N ALA A 236 6.82 -18.40 -1.21
CA ALA A 236 7.27 -17.49 -0.16
C ALA A 236 6.26 -17.42 0.99
N ILE A 237 4.96 -17.36 0.67
CA ILE A 237 3.86 -17.38 1.64
C ILE A 237 3.90 -18.66 2.47
N ASN A 238 3.95 -19.83 1.82
CA ASN A 238 4.02 -21.12 2.49
C ASN A 238 5.29 -21.24 3.35
N CYS A 239 6.44 -20.81 2.83
CA CYS A 239 7.70 -20.81 3.57
C CYS A 239 7.59 -19.97 4.86
N HIS A 240 7.02 -18.76 4.78
CA HIS A 240 6.83 -17.90 5.95
C HIS A 240 5.78 -18.45 6.91
N ALA A 241 4.68 -19.02 6.43
CA ALA A 241 3.68 -19.67 7.29
C ALA A 241 4.33 -20.82 8.09
N TYR A 242 5.09 -21.69 7.43
CA TYR A 242 5.80 -22.78 8.11
C TYR A 242 6.90 -22.29 9.06
N MET A 243 7.65 -21.27 8.66
CA MET A 243 8.68 -20.64 9.49
C MET A 243 8.07 -19.94 10.72
N MET A 244 6.88 -19.36 10.59
CA MET A 244 6.19 -18.73 11.70
C MET A 244 5.38 -19.72 12.55
N THR A 245 5.53 -21.04 12.29
CA THR A 245 4.85 -22.10 13.04
C THR A 245 5.79 -22.76 14.05
N THR A 246 5.54 -22.55 15.34
CA THR A 246 6.46 -22.84 16.46
C THR A 246 6.89 -24.30 16.59
N ASN A 247 6.05 -25.26 16.18
CA ASN A 247 6.31 -26.69 16.31
C ASN A 247 6.81 -27.39 15.02
N LEU A 248 7.06 -26.64 13.94
CA LEU A 248 7.59 -27.21 12.71
C LEU A 248 9.11 -27.12 12.64
N LYS A 249 9.76 -28.23 12.27
CA LYS A 249 11.23 -28.30 12.12
C LYS A 249 11.77 -27.37 11.04
N THR A 250 10.95 -26.94 10.09
CA THR A 250 11.33 -25.99 9.03
C THR A 250 11.92 -24.71 9.61
N ARG A 251 11.52 -24.32 10.83
CA ARG A 251 12.12 -23.19 11.58
C ARG A 251 13.62 -23.30 11.77
N LEU A 252 14.13 -24.51 11.99
CA LEU A 252 15.56 -24.77 12.20
C LEU A 252 16.41 -24.61 10.93
N SER A 253 15.80 -24.35 9.78
CA SER A 253 16.53 -24.05 8.56
C SER A 253 16.71 -22.55 8.36
N HIS A 254 16.16 -21.71 9.24
CA HIS A 254 16.13 -20.26 9.12
C HIS A 254 16.75 -19.61 10.36
N ASN A 255 17.63 -18.62 10.14
CA ASN A 255 18.12 -17.77 11.22
C ASN A 255 17.02 -16.78 11.59
N LEU A 256 16.19 -17.17 12.55
CA LEU A 256 15.17 -16.30 13.10
C LEU A 256 15.81 -15.29 14.03
N HIS A 257 15.29 -14.07 14.00
CA HIS A 257 15.68 -13.05 14.97
C HIS A 257 15.07 -13.42 16.33
N ASP A 258 15.70 -13.04 17.45
CA ASP A 258 15.26 -13.42 18.81
C ASP A 258 13.95 -12.71 19.27
N ASP A 259 13.30 -11.99 18.36
CA ASP A 259 11.97 -11.43 18.59
C ASP A 259 10.90 -12.53 18.44
N ARG A 260 9.96 -12.57 19.39
CA ARG A 260 8.82 -13.50 19.33
C ARG A 260 7.84 -13.21 18.17
N GLU A 261 8.19 -12.30 17.25
CA GLU A 261 7.38 -11.96 16.09
C GLU A 261 7.20 -13.15 15.14
N TYR A 262 8.14 -14.10 15.15
CA TYR A 262 8.03 -15.34 14.41
C TYR A 262 7.16 -16.40 15.11
N ASP A 263 6.76 -16.23 16.37
CA ASP A 263 5.99 -17.23 17.14
C ASP A 263 4.48 -17.04 16.98
N LEU A 264 3.99 -17.15 15.73
CA LEU A 264 2.61 -16.82 15.41
C LEU A 264 1.68 -18.05 15.42
N PHE A 265 2.09 -19.12 14.75
CA PHE A 265 1.25 -20.29 14.53
C PHE A 265 1.74 -21.51 15.30
N PHE A 266 0.81 -22.44 15.53
CA PHE A 266 1.05 -23.81 15.94
C PHE A 266 0.34 -24.73 14.94
N SER A 267 0.99 -25.80 14.49
CA SER A 267 0.37 -26.73 13.54
C SER A 267 -0.16 -28.00 14.19
N GLU A 268 -1.36 -28.39 13.77
CA GLU A 268 -2.03 -29.63 14.14
C GLU A 268 -2.72 -30.17 12.88
N ASP A 269 -2.49 -31.45 12.54
CA ASP A 269 -3.08 -32.11 11.36
C ASP A 269 -2.98 -31.31 10.05
N ARG A 270 -1.81 -30.69 9.79
CA ARG A 270 -1.53 -29.85 8.60
C ARG A 270 -2.40 -28.59 8.50
N LYS A 271 -3.05 -28.20 9.59
CA LYS A 271 -3.69 -26.90 9.76
C LYS A 271 -2.86 -26.06 10.73
N PHE A 272 -3.15 -24.78 10.75
CA PHE A 272 -2.52 -23.78 11.62
C PHE A 272 -3.56 -23.23 12.58
N ARG A 273 -3.15 -22.95 13.80
CA ARG A 273 -3.91 -22.13 14.75
C ARG A 273 -2.95 -21.17 15.43
N LEU A 274 -3.47 -20.16 16.12
CA LEU A 274 -2.62 -19.26 16.90
C LEU A 274 -1.87 -20.03 18.00
N TYR A 275 -0.58 -19.71 18.13
CA TYR A 275 0.27 -20.23 19.19
C TYR A 275 -0.17 -19.66 20.56
N GLN A 276 -0.19 -20.52 21.59
CA GLN A 276 -0.61 -20.16 22.94
C GLN A 276 0.53 -20.41 23.95
N PRO A 277 1.29 -19.37 24.33
CA PRO A 277 2.35 -19.49 25.32
C PRO A 277 1.83 -20.08 26.64
N GLY A 278 2.55 -21.07 27.18
CA GLY A 278 2.22 -21.74 28.45
C GLY A 278 1.19 -22.87 28.34
N ILE A 279 0.50 -23.01 27.20
CA ILE A 279 -0.36 -24.16 26.88
C ILE A 279 0.35 -25.05 25.86
N ASP A 280 0.84 -24.43 24.78
CA ASP A 280 1.60 -25.10 23.74
C ASP A 280 3.06 -25.29 24.16
N PRO A 281 3.75 -26.32 23.62
CA PRO A 281 5.19 -26.49 23.79
C PRO A 281 5.97 -25.22 23.40
N GLU A 282 7.11 -25.00 24.05
CA GLU A 282 8.01 -23.91 23.68
C GLU A 282 8.44 -24.01 22.21
N PRO A 283 8.64 -22.86 21.51
CA PRO A 283 9.03 -22.87 20.11
C PRO A 283 10.34 -23.62 19.88
N ILE A 284 10.39 -24.41 18.81
CA ILE A 284 11.58 -25.15 18.43
C ILE A 284 12.66 -24.15 17.99
N THR A 285 13.80 -24.11 18.71
CA THR A 285 14.96 -23.25 18.43
C THR A 285 16.24 -24.06 18.29
N HIS A 286 17.30 -23.44 17.74
CA HIS A 286 18.65 -24.02 17.69
C HIS A 286 19.25 -24.09 19.11
N GLY A 287 18.79 -25.05 19.91
CA GLY A 287 19.23 -25.24 21.30
C GLY A 287 18.38 -26.20 22.13
N THR A 288 17.15 -26.51 21.67
CA THR A 288 16.21 -27.43 22.34
C THR A 288 16.29 -28.88 21.85
N GLN A 289 17.51 -29.45 21.74
CA GLN A 289 17.68 -30.92 21.62
C GLN A 289 17.83 -31.57 23.00
#